data_AF-A0A0B5BE18-F1
#
_entry.id   AF-A0A0B5BE18-F1
#
_cell.length_a   1.000
_cell.length_b   1.000
_cell.length_c   1.000
_cell.angle_alpha   90.00
_cell.angle_beta   90.00
_cell.angle_gamma   90.00
#
_symmetry.space_group_name_H-M   'P 1'
#
loop_
_entity.id
_entity.type
_entity.pdbx_description
1 polymer ?
#
loop_
_entity_poly.entity_id
_entity_poly.type
_entity_poly.pdbx_seq_one_letter_code
_entity_poly.pdbx_strand_id
1 'polypeptide(L)'
;MPRDDAMLPREIACQQILLEDSSVFSIQWTTLPGRLAAGVTPAWLLERYLAYIRGFTCTLIRPRRTGERVEFCLAGTARSLISFTAPRGSREASQESLSLGICGGILVQSGQRRRGELAFTVAADEESVRLTLCLSGYCPLILGSATPSPLRKTLYRVTQATLHKVVTIRFLAHIHRELAGRGGAVKVVPARVREGEEI
;
A
#
# COMPACT_ATOMS: atom_id res chain seq x y z
N MET A 1 -30.50 1.05 22.84
CA MET A 1 -29.02 1.00 22.88
C MET A 1 -28.58 -0.33 22.30
N PRO A 2 -27.85 -0.38 21.18
CA PRO A 2 -27.19 -1.61 20.75
C PRO A 2 -25.68 -1.49 21.03
N ARG A 3 -25.22 -2.18 22.06
CA ARG A 3 -23.81 -2.57 22.25
C ARG A 3 -23.77 -4.09 22.08
N ASP A 4 -23.86 -4.58 20.85
CA ASP A 4 -23.67 -6.00 20.54
C ASP A 4 -23.14 -6.21 19.10
N ASP A 5 -22.32 -5.29 18.59
CA ASP A 5 -21.25 -5.72 17.66
C ASP A 5 -20.15 -6.31 18.55
N ALA A 6 -20.28 -7.60 18.87
CA ALA A 6 -19.21 -8.37 19.47
C ALA A 6 -17.92 -8.04 18.69
N MET A 7 -16.91 -7.53 19.40
CA MET A 7 -15.62 -7.08 18.86
C MET A 7 -14.84 -8.25 18.25
N LEU A 8 -15.30 -8.76 17.12
CA LEU A 8 -14.52 -9.68 16.30
C LEU A 8 -13.18 -8.99 16.01
N PRO A 9 -12.06 -9.70 16.19
CA PRO A 9 -10.74 -9.13 15.97
C PRO A 9 -10.68 -8.55 14.56
N ARG A 10 -10.27 -7.28 14.47
CA ARG A 10 -10.22 -6.55 13.21
C ARG A 10 -9.03 -7.07 12.42
N GLU A 11 -9.26 -7.74 11.30
CA GLU A 11 -8.19 -8.39 10.55
C GLU A 11 -7.63 -7.47 9.45
N ILE A 12 -6.30 -7.46 9.34
CA ILE A 12 -5.58 -6.96 8.16
C ILE A 12 -4.89 -8.16 7.54
N ALA A 13 -5.39 -8.59 6.40
CA ALA A 13 -4.75 -9.60 5.60
C ALA A 13 -3.55 -9.01 4.87
N CYS A 14 -2.44 -9.74 4.85
CA CYS A 14 -1.19 -9.26 4.26
C CYS A 14 -0.45 -10.39 3.55
N GLN A 15 -0.01 -10.13 2.32
CA GLN A 15 1.00 -10.92 1.63
C GLN A 15 2.09 -10.00 1.09
N GLN A 16 3.35 -10.43 1.20
CA GLN A 16 4.47 -9.76 0.58
C GLN A 16 5.49 -10.80 0.12
N ILE A 17 5.75 -10.82 -1.19
CA ILE A 17 6.58 -11.83 -1.84
C ILE A 17 7.42 -11.21 -2.96
N LEU A 18 8.51 -11.89 -3.28
CA LEU A 18 9.32 -11.67 -4.47
C LEU A 18 8.89 -12.68 -5.53
N LEU A 19 8.53 -12.17 -6.71
CA LEU A 19 8.18 -13.01 -7.86
C LEU A 19 9.44 -13.48 -8.58
N GLU A 20 9.28 -14.46 -9.49
CA GLU A 20 10.40 -15.06 -10.26
C GLU A 20 11.19 -14.01 -11.06
N ASP A 21 10.52 -12.96 -11.51
CA ASP A 21 11.11 -11.84 -12.24
C ASP A 21 11.82 -10.81 -11.34
N SER A 22 11.98 -11.11 -10.05
CA SER A 22 12.49 -10.24 -8.99
C SER A 22 11.72 -8.93 -8.81
N SER A 23 10.46 -8.89 -9.26
CA SER A 23 9.54 -7.83 -8.87
C SER A 23 8.86 -8.16 -7.55
N VAL A 24 8.55 -7.12 -6.80
CA VAL A 24 7.89 -7.21 -5.50
C VAL A 24 6.39 -7.16 -5.72
N PHE A 25 5.71 -8.10 -5.09
CA PHE A 25 4.27 -8.09 -4.92
C PHE A 25 3.96 -7.93 -3.42
N SER A 26 3.18 -6.91 -3.08
CA SER A 26 2.74 -6.64 -1.71
C SER A 26 1.27 -6.26 -1.76
N ILE A 27 0.42 -6.97 -1.03
CA ILE A 27 -1.01 -6.70 -0.95
C ILE A 27 -1.44 -6.74 0.50
N GLN A 28 -2.19 -5.72 0.91
CA GLN A 28 -2.83 -5.65 2.21
C GLN A 28 -4.28 -5.22 2.07
N TRP A 29 -5.18 -5.82 2.84
CA TRP A 29 -6.56 -5.37 2.87
C TRP A 29 -7.19 -5.52 4.24
N THR A 30 -8.26 -4.77 4.44
CA THR A 30 -9.16 -4.89 5.58
C THR A 30 -10.60 -4.80 5.09
N THR A 31 -11.52 -5.37 5.85
CA THR A 31 -12.95 -5.37 5.54
C THR A 31 -13.68 -4.57 6.61
N LEU A 32 -14.56 -3.67 6.18
CA LEU A 32 -15.39 -2.84 7.06
C LEU A 32 -16.87 -3.12 6.77
N PRO A 33 -17.76 -3.03 7.76
CA PRO A 33 -19.20 -2.97 7.51
C PRO A 33 -19.54 -1.82 6.55
N GLY A 34 -20.44 -2.05 5.59
CA GLY A 34 -20.76 -1.07 4.54
C GLY A 34 -21.21 0.29 5.08
N ARG A 35 -21.93 0.30 6.21
CA ARG A 35 -22.34 1.52 6.92
C ARG A 35 -21.16 2.43 7.34
N LEU A 36 -20.00 1.84 7.66
CA LEU A 36 -18.81 2.57 8.10
C LEU A 36 -17.93 3.02 6.93
N ALA A 37 -18.11 2.40 5.76
CA ALA A 37 -17.37 2.71 4.55
C ALA A 37 -18.13 3.66 3.61
N ALA A 38 -19.25 4.22 4.05
CA ALA A 38 -20.01 5.19 3.27
C ALA A 38 -19.13 6.39 2.87
N GLY A 39 -19.02 6.65 1.56
CA GLY A 39 -18.20 7.72 1.01
C GLY A 39 -16.69 7.42 0.91
N VAL A 40 -16.25 6.21 1.31
CA VAL A 40 -14.86 5.78 1.11
C VAL A 40 -14.65 5.47 -0.38
N THR A 41 -13.74 6.20 -1.01
CA THR A 41 -13.36 6.01 -2.41
C THR A 41 -11.85 5.72 -2.52
N PRO A 42 -11.37 5.15 -3.63
CA PRO A 42 -9.93 4.99 -3.87
C PRO A 42 -9.15 6.31 -3.81
N ALA A 43 -9.74 7.41 -4.29
CA ALA A 43 -9.14 8.74 -4.22
C ALA A 43 -9.00 9.23 -2.77
N TRP A 44 -10.03 8.99 -1.95
CA TRP A 44 -9.97 9.28 -0.52
C TRP A 44 -8.87 8.45 0.17
N LEU A 45 -8.74 7.16 -0.16
CA LEU A 45 -7.68 6.31 0.39
C LEU A 45 -6.29 6.82 0.01
N LEU A 46 -6.08 7.22 -1.24
CA LEU A 46 -4.81 7.81 -1.68
C LEU A 46 -4.47 9.05 -0.85
N GLU A 47 -5.38 10.02 -0.74
CA GLU A 47 -5.11 11.26 0.00
C GLU A 47 -4.80 10.99 1.47
N ARG A 48 -5.53 10.07 2.11
CA ARG A 48 -5.25 9.64 3.48
C ARG A 48 -3.93 8.91 3.60
N TYR A 49 -3.55 8.11 2.61
CA TYR A 49 -2.26 7.41 2.58
C TYR A 49 -1.08 8.40 2.48
N LEU A 50 -1.20 9.42 1.63
CA LEU A 50 -0.17 10.47 1.50
C LEU A 50 -0.05 11.26 2.82
N ALA A 51 -1.17 11.69 3.40
CA ALA A 51 -1.18 12.37 4.70
C ALA A 51 -0.58 11.48 5.80
N TYR A 52 -0.94 10.19 5.80
CA TYR A 52 -0.44 9.21 6.77
C TYR A 52 1.08 9.04 6.67
N ILE A 53 1.64 8.86 5.47
CA ILE A 53 3.10 8.73 5.29
C ILE A 53 3.82 9.98 5.80
N ARG A 54 3.29 11.17 5.49
CA ARG A 54 3.88 12.42 5.97
C ARG A 54 3.91 12.47 7.51
N GLY A 55 2.83 12.08 8.17
CA GLY A 55 2.76 12.05 9.64
C GLY A 55 3.62 10.95 10.26
N PHE A 56 3.51 9.73 9.73
CA PHE A 56 4.21 8.54 10.23
C PHE A 56 5.73 8.65 10.13
N THR A 57 6.24 9.30 9.08
CA THR A 57 7.67 9.53 8.90
C THR A 57 8.17 10.83 9.52
N CYS A 58 7.36 11.51 10.35
CA CYS A 58 7.68 12.82 10.93
C CYS A 58 8.16 13.83 9.86
N THR A 59 7.54 13.80 8.68
CA THR A 59 7.88 14.58 7.48
C THR A 59 9.23 14.27 6.83
N LEU A 60 9.96 13.22 7.24
CA LEU A 60 11.18 12.75 6.58
C LEU A 60 10.89 12.35 5.13
N ILE A 61 9.76 11.68 4.90
CA ILE A 61 9.23 11.44 3.56
C ILE A 61 8.09 12.43 3.34
N ARG A 62 8.18 13.24 2.29
CA ARG A 62 7.20 14.26 1.92
C ARG A 62 6.55 13.87 0.59
N PRO A 63 5.34 13.31 0.64
CA PRO A 63 4.56 13.13 -0.57
C PRO A 63 4.23 14.48 -1.19
N ARG A 64 4.44 14.61 -2.49
CA ARG A 64 4.10 15.79 -3.29
C ARG A 64 3.27 15.34 -4.48
N ARG A 65 2.16 16.03 -4.71
CA ARG A 65 1.35 15.86 -5.91
C ARG A 65 1.66 17.03 -6.83
N THR A 66 2.24 16.72 -7.98
CA THR A 66 2.32 17.66 -9.12
C THR A 66 1.23 17.23 -10.09
N GLY A 67 0.72 18.13 -10.94
CA GLY A 67 -0.48 17.85 -11.76
C GLY A 67 -0.44 16.52 -12.54
N GLU A 68 0.77 16.03 -12.85
CA GLU A 68 0.98 14.78 -13.58
C GLU A 68 1.56 13.62 -12.75
N ARG A 69 1.93 13.83 -11.47
CA ARG A 69 2.71 12.84 -10.70
C ARG A 69 2.46 12.90 -9.19
N VAL A 70 2.74 11.77 -8.55
CA VAL A 70 2.88 11.69 -7.09
C VAL A 70 4.31 11.27 -6.76
N GLU A 71 5.00 12.05 -5.95
CA GLU A 71 6.42 11.85 -5.63
C GLU A 71 6.62 11.75 -4.12
N PHE A 72 7.42 10.79 -3.67
CA PHE A 72 7.82 10.66 -2.28
C PHE A 72 9.23 11.22 -2.12
N CYS A 73 9.33 12.50 -1.75
CA CYS A 73 10.62 13.19 -1.64
C CYS A 73 11.23 13.05 -0.25
N LEU A 74 12.57 13.01 -0.17
CA LEU A 74 13.27 13.13 1.09
C LEU A 74 13.25 14.58 1.59
N ALA A 75 12.96 14.79 2.88
CA ALA A 75 12.93 16.10 3.52
C ALA A 75 14.20 16.92 3.23
N GLY A 76 14.02 18.21 2.95
CA GLY A 76 15.15 19.11 2.65
C GLY A 76 15.79 18.90 1.27
N THR A 77 15.25 18.02 0.42
CA THR A 77 15.81 17.76 -0.92
C THR A 77 14.74 17.79 -2.01
N ALA A 78 15.16 17.97 -3.26
CA ALA A 78 14.35 17.72 -4.45
C ALA A 78 14.40 16.26 -4.92
N ARG A 79 15.06 15.37 -4.16
CA ARG A 79 15.28 13.97 -4.55
C ARG A 79 14.05 13.14 -4.24
N SER A 80 13.46 12.55 -5.28
CA SER A 80 12.37 11.59 -5.16
C SER A 80 12.90 10.18 -4.87
N LEU A 81 12.45 9.58 -3.77
CA LEU A 81 12.71 8.19 -3.43
C LEU A 81 11.98 7.27 -4.42
N ILE A 82 10.71 7.57 -4.68
CA ILE A 82 9.87 6.90 -5.66
C ILE A 82 8.86 7.88 -6.23
N SER A 83 8.66 7.81 -7.55
CA SER A 83 7.75 8.67 -8.31
C SER A 83 6.73 7.82 -9.03
N PHE A 84 5.50 8.28 -9.04
CA PHE A 84 4.36 7.65 -9.67
C PHE A 84 3.73 8.58 -10.71
N THR A 85 3.08 8.00 -11.71
CA THR A 85 2.24 8.73 -12.67
C THR A 85 1.03 9.36 -11.99
N ALA A 86 0.32 10.22 -12.72
CA ALA A 86 -1.00 10.69 -12.32
C ALA A 86 -1.91 9.50 -11.97
N PRO A 87 -2.74 9.62 -10.92
CA PRO A 87 -3.67 8.56 -10.57
C PRO A 87 -4.69 8.31 -11.69
N ARG A 88 -4.90 7.05 -12.03
CA ARG A 88 -5.88 6.59 -13.02
C ARG A 88 -6.97 5.81 -12.31
N GLY A 89 -8.21 6.30 -12.43
CA GLY A 89 -9.37 5.62 -11.86
C GLY A 89 -9.93 4.59 -12.83
N SER A 90 -10.40 3.46 -12.29
CA SER A 90 -11.29 2.53 -12.98
C SER A 90 -12.48 2.23 -12.07
N ARG A 91 -13.64 1.97 -12.67
CA ARG A 91 -14.86 1.58 -11.97
C ARG A 91 -15.50 0.43 -12.73
N GLU A 92 -15.68 -0.69 -12.05
CA GLU A 92 -16.31 -1.91 -12.56
C GLU A 92 -17.36 -2.37 -11.56
N ALA A 93 -18.64 -2.38 -11.93
CA ALA A 93 -19.76 -2.86 -11.11
C ALA A 93 -19.67 -2.49 -9.60
N SER A 94 -19.18 -3.40 -8.76
CA SER A 94 -19.05 -3.27 -7.30
C SER A 94 -17.65 -2.85 -6.82
N GLN A 95 -16.73 -2.56 -7.73
CA GLN A 95 -15.34 -2.25 -7.45
C GLN A 95 -14.92 -0.91 -8.08
N GLU A 96 -14.30 -0.08 -7.27
CA GLU A 96 -13.58 1.11 -7.71
C GLU A 96 -12.10 0.93 -7.43
N SER A 97 -11.25 1.29 -8.38
CA SER A 97 -9.80 1.28 -8.21
C SER A 97 -9.18 2.59 -8.65
N LEU A 98 -8.05 2.92 -8.03
CA LEU A 98 -7.19 4.02 -8.42
C LEU A 98 -5.76 3.52 -8.42
N SER A 99 -5.11 3.58 -9.57
CA SER A 99 -3.75 3.10 -9.73
C SER A 99 -2.78 4.19 -10.14
N LEU A 100 -1.53 4.04 -9.72
CA LEU A 100 -0.43 4.92 -10.07
C LEU A 100 0.76 4.06 -10.50
N GLY A 101 1.22 4.25 -11.75
CA GLY A 101 2.37 3.52 -12.27
C GLY A 101 3.68 4.12 -11.75
N ILE A 102 4.63 3.28 -11.33
CA ILE A 102 5.96 3.69 -10.87
C ILE A 102 6.75 4.23 -12.08
N CYS A 103 7.03 5.52 -12.12
CA CYS A 103 7.70 6.15 -13.25
C CYS A 103 9.16 6.54 -12.98
N GLY A 104 9.64 6.44 -11.73
CA GLY A 104 11.04 6.70 -11.39
C GLY A 104 11.32 6.84 -9.89
N GLY A 105 12.45 7.47 -9.57
CA GLY A 105 12.95 7.65 -8.20
C GLY A 105 14.20 6.84 -7.92
N ILE A 106 14.90 7.21 -6.84
CA ILE A 106 16.18 6.60 -6.44
C ILE A 106 16.03 5.13 -6.08
N LEU A 107 14.87 4.70 -5.60
CA LEU A 107 14.65 3.33 -5.17
C LEU A 107 14.26 2.38 -6.32
N VAL A 108 14.12 2.87 -7.55
CA VAL A 108 13.70 2.07 -8.72
C VAL A 108 14.91 1.75 -9.61
N GLN A 109 15.02 0.51 -10.09
CA GLN A 109 16.04 0.14 -11.07
C GLN A 109 15.88 0.94 -12.38
N SER A 110 16.99 1.42 -12.95
CA SER A 110 17.00 2.32 -14.11
C SER A 110 16.25 1.78 -15.33
N GLY A 111 16.37 0.47 -15.60
CA GLY A 111 15.70 -0.21 -16.72
C GLY A 111 14.29 -0.72 -16.44
N GLN A 112 13.76 -0.56 -15.21
CA GLN A 112 12.45 -1.08 -14.80
C GLN A 112 11.47 0.05 -14.46
N ARG A 113 11.77 1.27 -14.91
CA ARG A 113 10.85 2.41 -14.83
C ARG A 113 9.60 2.07 -15.65
N ARG A 114 8.42 2.38 -15.11
CA ARG A 114 7.08 2.13 -15.70
C ARG A 114 6.55 0.71 -15.62
N ARG A 115 7.22 -0.21 -14.91
CA ARG A 115 6.74 -1.59 -14.74
C ARG A 115 5.81 -1.76 -13.54
N GLY A 116 6.15 -1.14 -12.42
CA GLY A 116 5.39 -1.34 -11.18
C GLY A 116 4.20 -0.41 -11.05
N GLU A 117 3.30 -0.75 -10.14
CA GLU A 117 2.06 -0.03 -9.89
C GLU A 117 1.71 -0.08 -8.40
N LEU A 118 1.26 1.07 -7.87
CA LEU A 118 0.56 1.15 -6.60
C LEU A 118 -0.93 1.35 -6.87
N ALA A 119 -1.76 0.47 -6.37
CA ALA A 119 -3.21 0.49 -6.54
C ALA A 119 -3.95 0.55 -5.20
N PHE A 120 -5.00 1.35 -5.18
CA PHE A 120 -5.99 1.45 -4.10
C PHE A 120 -7.31 0.93 -4.65
N THR A 121 -7.89 -0.06 -3.99
CA THR A 121 -9.16 -0.65 -4.43
C THR A 121 -10.18 -0.61 -3.29
N VAL A 122 -11.39 -0.21 -3.63
CA VAL A 122 -12.57 -0.28 -2.77
C VAL A 122 -13.56 -1.21 -3.46
N ALA A 123 -13.80 -2.39 -2.89
CA ALA A 123 -14.74 -3.36 -3.41
C ALA A 123 -15.89 -3.52 -2.41
N ALA A 124 -17.10 -3.20 -2.84
CA ALA A 124 -18.31 -3.44 -2.09
C ALA A 124 -18.80 -4.88 -2.29
N ASP A 125 -19.27 -5.45 -1.19
CA ASP A 125 -20.00 -6.70 -1.09
C ASP A 125 -21.36 -6.41 -0.41
N GLU A 126 -22.24 -7.40 -0.29
CA GLU A 126 -23.63 -7.20 0.18
C GLU A 126 -23.72 -6.42 1.51
N GLU A 127 -22.85 -6.73 2.48
CA GLU A 127 -22.86 -6.08 3.81
C GLU A 127 -21.54 -5.37 4.17
N SER A 128 -20.52 -5.50 3.33
CA SER A 128 -19.16 -5.09 3.67
C SER A 128 -18.44 -4.39 2.53
N VAL A 129 -17.39 -3.66 2.87
CA VAL A 129 -16.50 -3.00 1.91
C VAL A 129 -15.08 -3.40 2.23
N ARG A 130 -14.41 -3.97 1.23
CA ARG A 130 -12.99 -4.32 1.28
C ARG A 130 -12.16 -3.14 0.78
N LEU A 131 -11.22 -2.71 1.61
CA LEU A 131 -10.23 -1.69 1.27
C LEU A 131 -8.88 -2.38 1.05
N THR A 132 -8.34 -2.28 -0.16
CA THR A 132 -7.11 -2.97 -0.57
C THR A 132 -6.04 -1.96 -1.01
N LEU A 133 -4.82 -2.17 -0.54
CA LEU A 133 -3.61 -1.54 -1.08
C LEU A 133 -2.78 -2.63 -1.72
N CYS A 134 -2.34 -2.40 -2.95
CA CYS A 134 -1.53 -3.35 -3.70
C CYS A 134 -0.35 -2.63 -4.36
N LEU A 135 0.85 -3.13 -4.12
CA LEU A 135 2.06 -2.80 -4.86
C LEU A 135 2.44 -4.01 -5.71
N SER A 136 2.53 -3.84 -7.01
CA SER A 136 2.92 -4.91 -7.93
C SER A 136 3.99 -4.45 -8.90
N GLY A 137 4.78 -5.37 -9.44
CA GLY A 137 5.78 -5.09 -10.49
C GLY A 137 6.91 -4.14 -10.08
N TYR A 138 7.06 -3.84 -8.78
CA TYR A 138 8.10 -2.93 -8.28
C TYR A 138 9.46 -3.65 -8.30
N CYS A 139 10.44 -3.08 -8.98
CA CYS A 139 11.82 -3.60 -9.00
C CYS A 139 12.75 -2.68 -8.17
N PRO A 140 13.04 -3.02 -6.91
CA PRO A 140 13.88 -2.23 -6.03
C PRO A 140 15.33 -2.14 -6.54
N LEU A 141 15.92 -0.95 -6.45
CA LEU A 141 17.33 -0.71 -6.76
C LEU A 141 18.25 -1.61 -5.92
N ILE A 142 17.89 -1.86 -4.65
CA ILE A 142 18.68 -2.69 -3.72
C ILE A 142 18.85 -4.12 -4.23
N LEU A 143 17.84 -4.69 -4.90
CA LEU A 143 17.94 -6.01 -5.52
C LEU A 143 18.92 -5.96 -6.71
N GLY A 144 18.89 -4.86 -7.47
CA GLY A 144 19.89 -4.49 -8.48
C GLY A 144 19.96 -5.36 -9.73
N SER A 145 19.26 -6.49 -9.80
CA SER A 145 19.12 -7.31 -11.01
C SER A 145 17.88 -8.22 -10.90
N ALA A 146 17.60 -8.98 -11.96
CA ALA A 146 16.59 -10.05 -11.97
C ALA A 146 17.02 -11.32 -11.19
N THR A 147 18.28 -11.39 -10.76
CA THR A 147 18.89 -12.50 -9.99
C THR A 147 19.65 -11.93 -8.80
N PRO A 148 18.96 -11.33 -7.81
CA PRO A 148 19.60 -10.66 -6.70
C PRO A 148 20.34 -11.67 -5.80
N SER A 149 21.53 -11.30 -5.34
CA SER A 149 22.28 -12.12 -4.39
C SER A 149 21.54 -12.21 -3.04
N PRO A 150 21.77 -13.29 -2.25
CA PRO A 150 21.13 -13.46 -0.94
C PRO A 150 21.35 -12.28 0.01
N LEU A 151 22.52 -11.63 -0.05
CA LEU A 151 22.82 -10.43 0.75
C LEU A 151 21.93 -9.25 0.35
N ARG A 152 21.73 -9.01 -0.95
CA ARG A 152 20.86 -7.94 -1.45
C ARG A 152 19.40 -8.21 -1.11
N LYS A 153 18.95 -9.46 -1.21
CA LYS A 153 17.61 -9.88 -0.75
C LYS A 153 17.42 -9.59 0.74
N THR A 154 18.41 -9.94 1.56
CA THR A 154 18.38 -9.72 3.01
C THR A 154 18.34 -8.23 3.36
N LEU A 155 19.18 -7.42 2.72
CA LEU A 155 19.19 -5.97 2.91
C LEU A 155 17.84 -5.35 2.51
N TYR A 156 17.28 -5.78 1.38
CA TYR A 156 15.96 -5.33 0.93
C TYR A 156 14.86 -5.69 1.93
N ARG A 157 14.83 -6.94 2.40
CA ARG A 157 13.86 -7.45 3.39
C ARG A 157 13.86 -6.62 4.67
N VAL A 158 15.04 -6.39 5.25
CA VAL A 158 15.19 -5.70 6.54
C VAL A 158 14.87 -4.20 6.42
N THR A 159 15.08 -3.60 5.25
CA THR A 159 14.91 -2.16 5.05
C THR A 159 13.56 -1.82 4.41
N GLN A 160 13.47 -1.89 3.08
CA GLN A 160 12.33 -1.41 2.32
C GLN A 160 11.09 -2.28 2.51
N ALA A 161 11.26 -3.60 2.49
CA ALA A 161 10.14 -4.54 2.58
C ALA A 161 9.46 -4.46 3.95
N THR A 162 10.25 -4.46 5.03
CA THR A 162 9.74 -4.30 6.40
C THR A 162 9.08 -2.93 6.59
N LEU A 163 9.73 -1.85 6.16
CA LEU A 163 9.17 -0.50 6.31
C LEU A 163 7.85 -0.34 5.55
N HIS A 164 7.78 -0.83 4.30
CA HIS A 164 6.56 -0.78 3.49
C HIS A 164 5.42 -1.55 4.17
N LYS A 165 5.66 -2.81 4.57
CA LYS A 165 4.68 -3.65 5.27
C LYS A 165 4.17 -3.01 6.56
N VAL A 166 5.05 -2.46 7.38
CA VAL A 166 4.66 -1.77 8.62
C VAL A 166 3.82 -0.54 8.33
N VAL A 167 4.21 0.27 7.35
CA VAL A 167 3.47 1.49 6.96
C VAL A 167 2.08 1.15 6.47
N THR A 168 1.92 0.17 5.56
CA THR A 168 0.61 -0.18 5.00
C THR A 168 -0.32 -0.81 6.03
N ILE A 169 0.19 -1.71 6.88
CA ILE A 169 -0.60 -2.29 7.99
C ILE A 169 -1.05 -1.20 8.96
N ARG A 170 -0.15 -0.33 9.41
CA ARG A 170 -0.51 0.72 10.37
C ARG A 170 -1.41 1.79 9.74
N PHE A 171 -1.30 2.03 8.44
CA PHE A 171 -2.23 2.87 7.70
C PHE A 171 -3.63 2.28 7.69
N LEU A 172 -3.81 1.01 7.31
CA LEU A 172 -5.11 0.35 7.33
C LEU A 172 -5.71 0.30 8.75
N ALA A 173 -4.89 0.03 9.76
CA ALA A 173 -5.31 0.10 11.17
C ALA A 173 -5.70 1.53 11.60
N HIS A 174 -5.11 2.57 11.00
CA HIS A 174 -5.49 3.96 11.23
C HIS A 174 -6.83 4.28 10.58
N ILE A 175 -7.04 3.91 9.31
CA ILE A 175 -8.32 4.07 8.61
C ILE A 175 -9.45 3.38 9.37
N HIS A 176 -9.21 2.14 9.82
CA HIS A 176 -10.20 1.42 10.60
C HIS A 176 -10.56 2.16 11.90
N ARG A 177 -9.58 2.71 12.63
CA ARG A 177 -9.84 3.48 13.86
C ARG A 177 -10.54 4.81 13.58
N GLU A 178 -10.27 5.41 12.43
CA GLU A 178 -10.93 6.64 12.00
C GLU A 178 -12.41 6.40 11.69
N LEU A 179 -12.73 5.33 10.96
CA LEU A 179 -14.10 5.04 10.49
C LEU A 179 -14.96 4.33 11.55
N ALA A 180 -14.39 3.38 12.30
CA ALA A 180 -15.11 2.55 13.27
C ALA A 180 -14.90 2.98 14.73
N GLY A 181 -14.23 4.11 14.96
CA GLY A 181 -13.91 4.61 16.29
C GLY A 181 -12.80 3.87 17.04
N ARG A 182 -12.49 4.38 18.23
CA ARG A 182 -11.42 3.88 19.13
C ARG A 182 -11.91 2.65 19.90
N GLY A 183 -11.77 1.47 19.32
CA GLY A 183 -12.01 0.20 20.00
C GLY A 183 -11.49 -0.97 19.19
N GLY A 184 -10.93 -2.01 19.81
CA GLY A 184 -10.50 -3.24 19.13
C GLY A 184 -9.05 -3.29 18.68
N ALA A 185 -8.39 -4.37 19.08
CA ALA A 185 -7.09 -4.75 18.57
C ALA A 185 -7.22 -5.14 17.09
N VAL A 186 -6.26 -4.67 16.30
CA VAL A 186 -6.09 -5.09 14.91
C VAL A 186 -5.14 -6.28 14.90
N LYS A 187 -5.57 -7.38 14.29
CA LYS A 187 -4.78 -8.58 14.08
C LYS A 187 -4.31 -8.62 12.64
N VAL A 188 -3.02 -8.90 12.43
CA VAL A 188 -2.50 -9.14 11.08
C VAL A 188 -2.62 -10.63 10.79
N VAL A 189 -3.20 -10.98 9.65
CA VAL A 189 -3.35 -12.37 9.20
C VAL A 189 -2.58 -12.59 7.89
N PRO A 190 -1.86 -13.71 7.74
CA PRO A 190 -1.18 -14.03 6.49
C PRO A 190 -2.20 -14.31 5.40
N ALA A 191 -1.93 -13.81 4.20
CA ALA A 191 -2.70 -14.10 2.99
C ALA A 191 -1.82 -14.81 1.95
N ARG A 192 -2.47 -15.61 1.10
CA ARG A 192 -1.85 -16.23 -0.08
C ARG A 192 -2.71 -15.94 -1.30
N VAL A 193 -2.33 -14.92 -2.05
CA VAL A 193 -2.99 -14.48 -3.29
C VAL A 193 -2.16 -14.87 -4.52
N ARG A 194 -0.82 -14.88 -4.39
CA ARG A 194 0.13 -15.28 -5.44
C ARG A 194 1.22 -16.19 -4.89
N GLU A 195 1.84 -16.97 -5.76
CA GLU A 195 3.03 -17.77 -5.45
C GLU A 195 4.31 -16.94 -5.61
N GLY A 196 5.30 -17.17 -4.74
CA GLY A 196 6.59 -16.48 -4.75
C GLY A 196 7.38 -16.66 -3.45
N GLU A 197 8.58 -16.09 -3.39
CA GLU A 197 9.46 -16.16 -2.22
C GLU A 197 9.05 -15.11 -1.18
N GLU A 198 8.83 -15.51 0.07
CA GLU A 198 8.49 -14.55 1.15
C GLU A 198 9.64 -13.58 1.43
N ILE A 199 9.33 -12.28 1.51
CA ILE A 199 10.30 -11.20 1.77
C ILE A 199 9.85 -10.21 2.82
#